data_AF-A0A5C7T3V5-F1
#
_entry.id   AF-A0A5C7T3V5-F1
#
_cell.length_a   1.000
_cell.length_b   1.000
_cell.length_c   1.000
_cell.angle_alpha   90.00
_cell.angle_beta   90.00
_cell.angle_gamma   90.00
#
_symmetry.space_group_name_H-M   'P 1'
#
loop_
_entity.id
_entity.type
_entity.pdbx_description
1 polymer ?
#
loop_
_entity_poly.entity_id
_entity_poly.type
_entity_poly.pdbx_seq_one_letter_code
_entity_poly.pdbx_strand_id
1 'polypeptide(L)'
;MQRTQGHRLESQPLINNEAAANARSQVMSKSALAHALWKRQNDRFFRGNKAMANTESELRQLILIYCLDRMPDGSYVALNRRYKPVGFNNGPMDFVKYEDFPVRFKFKRALSARQIAALSYKGDTSAESIYLYGDGCIPTSSDADWAAYSARLQKLAGYKVVH
;
A
#
# COMPACT_ATOMS: atom_id res chain seq x y z
N MET A 1 -66.12 6.52 61.96
CA MET A 1 -65.90 7.98 62.10
C MET A 1 -64.65 8.35 61.31
N GLN A 2 -64.82 9.21 60.30
CA GLN A 2 -63.80 9.64 59.34
C GLN A 2 -62.68 10.46 60.01
N ARG A 3 -61.43 10.26 59.60
CA ARG A 3 -60.42 11.33 59.51
C ARG A 3 -59.51 11.09 58.29
N THR A 4 -59.61 12.02 57.35
CA THR A 4 -58.70 12.24 56.22
C THR A 4 -57.37 12.80 56.71
N GLN A 5 -56.25 12.33 56.15
CA GLN A 5 -54.99 13.07 56.16
C GLN A 5 -54.42 13.07 54.74
N GLY A 6 -54.30 14.28 54.18
CA GLY A 6 -53.71 14.53 52.87
C GLY A 6 -52.19 14.47 52.95
N HIS A 7 -51.59 13.74 52.01
CA HIS A 7 -50.17 13.85 51.73
C HIS A 7 -49.94 14.85 50.60
N ARG A 8 -49.14 15.85 50.94
CA ARG A 8 -48.60 16.95 50.14
C ARG A 8 -47.71 16.38 49.02
N LEU A 9 -48.01 16.70 47.76
CA LEU A 9 -47.08 16.50 46.64
C LEU A 9 -45.92 17.49 46.81
N GLU A 10 -44.73 16.98 47.10
CA GLU A 10 -43.49 17.76 47.01
C GLU A 10 -43.18 18.02 45.54
N SER A 11 -43.15 19.30 45.16
CA SER A 11 -42.65 19.76 43.87
C SER A 11 -41.15 19.48 43.76
N GLN A 12 -40.75 18.61 42.83
CA GLN A 12 -39.34 18.44 42.46
C GLN A 12 -38.80 19.76 41.86
N PRO A 13 -37.57 20.18 42.21
CA PRO A 13 -36.97 21.36 41.61
C PRO A 13 -36.63 21.09 40.14
N LEU A 14 -37.06 22.01 39.26
CA LEU A 14 -36.61 22.10 37.88
C LEU A 14 -35.10 22.36 37.87
N ILE A 15 -34.29 21.31 37.70
CA ILE A 15 -32.85 21.45 37.50
C ILE A 15 -32.63 22.01 36.08
N ASN A 16 -32.48 23.34 36.03
CA ASN A 16 -31.74 24.19 35.10
C ASN A 16 -31.38 23.58 33.72
N ASN A 17 -32.27 23.79 32.75
CA ASN A 17 -32.04 23.54 31.32
C ASN A 17 -30.84 24.32 30.73
N GLU A 18 -30.39 25.40 31.37
CA GLU A 18 -29.26 26.21 30.91
C GLU A 18 -27.89 25.54 31.08
N ALA A 19 -27.70 24.74 32.12
CA ALA A 19 -26.43 24.05 32.35
C ALA A 19 -26.17 22.98 31.29
N ALA A 20 -27.21 22.26 30.87
CA ALA A 20 -27.14 21.26 29.80
C ALA A 20 -26.92 21.91 28.41
N ALA A 21 -27.52 23.08 28.15
CA ALA A 21 -27.33 23.83 26.92
C ALA A 21 -25.89 24.40 26.80
N ASN A 22 -25.34 24.94 27.90
CA ASN A 22 -23.97 25.44 27.92
C ASN A 22 -22.92 24.33 27.78
N ALA A 23 -23.15 23.17 28.40
CA ALA A 23 -22.27 22.01 28.24
C ALA A 23 -22.27 21.50 26.77
N ARG A 24 -23.44 21.44 26.11
CA ARG A 24 -23.54 21.04 24.70
C ARG A 24 -22.88 22.06 23.75
N SER A 25 -23.03 23.35 24.02
CA SER A 25 -22.36 24.42 23.26
C SER A 25 -20.82 24.35 23.37
N GLN A 26 -20.29 24.10 24.57
CA GLN A 26 -18.84 23.94 24.78
C GLN A 26 -18.27 22.65 24.15
N VAL A 27 -19.03 21.56 24.10
CA VAL A 27 -18.60 20.31 23.44
C VAL A 27 -18.61 20.45 21.92
N MET A 28 -19.60 21.14 21.35
CA MET A 28 -19.66 21.43 19.91
C MET A 28 -18.53 22.37 19.47
N SER A 29 -18.16 23.37 20.29
CA SER A 29 -17.07 24.29 19.95
C SER A 29 -15.69 23.61 20.02
N LYS A 30 -15.47 22.70 20.98
CA LYS A 30 -14.25 21.88 21.07
C LYS A 30 -14.11 20.90 19.91
N SER A 31 -15.22 20.30 19.44
CA SER A 31 -15.24 19.42 18.26
C SER A 31 -14.92 20.18 16.97
N ALA A 32 -15.51 21.35 16.77
CA ALA A 32 -15.24 22.20 15.61
C ALA A 32 -13.79 22.71 15.58
N LEU A 33 -13.25 23.09 16.74
CA LEU A 33 -11.83 23.49 16.88
C LEU A 33 -10.88 22.30 16.65
N ALA A 34 -11.20 21.11 17.17
CA ALA A 34 -10.40 19.91 16.93
C ALA A 34 -10.39 19.52 15.44
N HIS A 35 -11.55 19.59 14.76
CA HIS A 35 -11.64 19.32 13.33
C HIS A 35 -10.92 20.39 12.49
N ALA A 36 -11.01 21.67 12.87
CA ALA A 36 -10.27 22.75 12.22
C ALA A 36 -8.75 22.60 12.43
N LEU A 37 -8.31 22.21 13.62
CA LEU A 37 -6.90 21.94 13.93
C LEU A 37 -6.38 20.72 13.17
N TRP A 38 -7.13 19.62 13.12
CA TRP A 38 -6.81 18.45 12.31
C TRP A 38 -6.69 18.82 10.82
N LYS A 39 -7.67 19.56 10.27
CA LYS A 39 -7.59 20.06 8.89
C LYS A 39 -6.38 20.97 8.68
N ARG A 40 -6.08 21.89 9.59
CA ARG A 40 -4.96 22.83 9.45
C ARG A 40 -3.59 22.15 9.60
N GLN A 41 -3.52 21.06 10.36
CA GLN A 41 -2.32 20.25 10.56
C GLN A 41 -2.09 19.32 9.35
N ASN A 42 -3.14 18.65 8.86
CA ASN A 42 -3.09 17.87 7.62
C ASN A 42 -2.84 18.75 6.41
N ASP A 43 -3.51 19.88 6.29
CA ASP A 43 -3.30 20.81 5.18
C ASP A 43 -1.88 21.36 5.14
N ARG A 44 -1.18 21.48 6.28
CA ARG A 44 0.23 21.88 6.30
C ARG A 44 1.14 20.73 5.88
N PHE A 45 0.77 19.50 6.22
CA PHE A 45 1.40 18.27 5.75
C PHE A 45 1.24 18.10 4.22
N PHE A 46 0.07 18.43 3.67
CA PHE A 46 -0.23 18.31 2.24
C PHE A 46 0.17 19.56 1.41
N ARG A 47 0.24 20.77 2.00
CA ARG A 47 0.66 21.99 1.27
C ARG A 47 2.17 22.17 1.15
N GLY A 48 2.97 21.44 1.93
CA GLY A 48 4.44 21.51 1.87
C GLY A 48 5.08 20.83 0.65
N ASN A 49 4.32 20.07 -0.13
CA ASN A 49 4.85 19.24 -1.23
C ASN A 49 4.21 19.58 -2.59
N LYS A 50 4.17 20.86 -2.95
CA LYS A 50 3.82 21.28 -4.33
C LYS A 50 4.84 20.82 -5.39
N ALA A 51 5.97 20.23 -4.99
CA ALA A 51 6.99 19.70 -5.89
C ALA A 51 6.86 18.18 -6.18
N MET A 52 5.93 17.47 -5.53
CA MET A 52 5.59 16.09 -5.90
C MET A 52 4.40 16.14 -6.84
N ALA A 53 4.63 16.60 -8.06
CA ALA A 53 3.67 16.47 -9.15
C ALA A 53 3.16 15.02 -9.18
N ASN A 54 1.83 14.84 -9.22
CA ASN A 54 1.21 13.55 -9.51
C ASN A 54 1.85 12.99 -10.78
N THR A 55 2.87 12.16 -10.63
CA THR A 55 3.58 11.58 -11.76
C THR A 55 2.71 10.42 -12.22
N GLU A 56 2.01 10.62 -13.33
CA GLU A 56 1.19 9.58 -13.93
C GLU A 56 2.05 8.35 -14.23
N SER A 57 1.55 7.19 -13.82
CA SER A 57 2.26 5.93 -13.91
C SER A 57 1.26 4.89 -14.38
N GLU A 58 1.61 4.09 -15.39
CA GLU A 58 0.79 2.95 -15.73
C GLU A 58 0.87 1.92 -14.59
N LEU A 59 -0.26 1.32 -14.23
CA LEU A 59 -0.32 0.36 -13.13
C LEU A 59 0.69 -0.78 -13.31
N ARG A 60 0.94 -1.21 -14.55
CA ARG A 60 1.95 -2.21 -14.90
C ARG A 60 3.35 -1.90 -14.37
N GLN A 61 3.70 -0.62 -14.29
CA GLN A 61 5.03 -0.17 -13.84
C GLN A 61 5.19 -0.30 -12.33
N LEU A 62 4.08 -0.37 -11.58
CA LEU A 62 4.05 -0.37 -10.13
C LEU A 62 3.85 -1.78 -9.54
N ILE A 63 2.95 -2.57 -10.12
CA ILE A 63 2.51 -3.84 -9.49
C ILE A 63 2.88 -5.10 -10.26
N LEU A 64 3.21 -5.02 -11.56
CA LEU A 64 3.62 -6.21 -12.30
C LEU A 64 5.10 -6.50 -12.04
N ILE A 65 5.42 -7.79 -11.90
CA ILE A 65 6.79 -8.27 -11.75
C ILE A 65 7.51 -8.02 -13.06
N TYR A 66 8.46 -7.10 -13.03
CA TYR A 66 9.31 -6.75 -14.15
C TYR A 66 10.51 -7.69 -14.24
N CYS A 67 11.25 -7.83 -13.14
CA CYS A 67 12.36 -8.77 -13.07
C CYS A 67 12.50 -9.39 -11.69
N LEU A 68 13.27 -10.46 -11.63
CA LEU A 68 13.87 -10.98 -10.41
C LEU A 68 15.31 -10.55 -10.37
N ASP A 69 15.72 -9.88 -9.31
CA ASP A 69 17.10 -9.45 -9.12
C ASP A 69 17.76 -10.28 -8.03
N ARG A 70 18.96 -10.78 -8.31
CA ARG A 70 19.68 -11.70 -7.43
C ARG A 70 20.58 -10.91 -6.48
N MET A 71 20.42 -11.18 -5.20
CA MET A 71 21.22 -10.60 -4.14
C MET A 71 22.56 -11.35 -3.97
N PRO A 72 23.59 -10.73 -3.37
CA PRO A 72 24.88 -11.39 -3.12
C PRO A 72 24.80 -12.70 -2.31
N ASP A 73 23.78 -12.82 -1.44
CA ASP A 73 23.53 -14.04 -0.63
C ASP A 73 22.80 -15.15 -1.41
N GLY A 74 22.53 -14.95 -2.71
CA GLY A 74 21.82 -15.86 -3.60
C GLY A 74 20.30 -15.84 -3.48
N SER A 75 19.73 -14.98 -2.63
CA SER A 75 18.29 -14.68 -2.64
C SER A 75 17.91 -13.83 -3.85
N TYR A 76 16.61 -13.72 -4.09
CA TYR A 76 16.02 -12.92 -5.14
C TYR A 76 15.01 -11.95 -4.56
N VAL A 77 14.83 -10.82 -5.24
CA VAL A 77 13.76 -9.85 -4.99
C VAL A 77 12.94 -9.70 -6.27
N ALA A 78 11.62 -9.78 -6.16
CA ALA A 78 10.73 -9.48 -7.28
C ALA A 78 10.54 -7.96 -7.37
N LEU A 79 10.96 -7.37 -8.49
CA LEU A 79 10.95 -5.93 -8.71
C LEU A 79 9.91 -5.53 -9.74
N ASN A 80 9.33 -4.34 -9.60
CA ASN A 80 8.50 -3.69 -10.61
C ASN A 80 9.36 -2.91 -11.64
N ARG A 81 8.73 -2.26 -12.63
CA ARG A 81 9.47 -1.53 -13.69
C ARG A 81 10.30 -0.35 -13.16
N ARG A 82 10.00 0.11 -11.95
CA ARG A 82 10.74 1.16 -11.22
C ARG A 82 11.86 0.60 -10.35
N TYR A 83 12.18 -0.69 -10.49
CA TYR A 83 13.20 -1.38 -9.71
C TYR A 83 12.96 -1.27 -8.19
N LYS A 84 11.68 -1.29 -7.80
CA LYS A 84 11.26 -1.38 -6.39
C LYS A 84 10.67 -2.76 -6.13
N PRO A 85 10.78 -3.30 -4.91
CA PRO A 85 10.06 -4.52 -4.55
C PRO A 85 8.58 -4.37 -4.88
N VAL A 86 7.98 -5.41 -5.48
CA VAL A 86 6.56 -5.37 -5.83
C VAL A 86 5.73 -5.10 -4.57
N GLY A 87 4.80 -4.14 -4.68
CA GLY A 87 4.03 -3.60 -3.56
C GLY A 87 4.56 -2.28 -3.00
N PHE A 88 5.77 -1.86 -3.38
CA PHE A 88 6.31 -0.54 -3.02
C PHE A 88 5.99 0.48 -4.12
N ASN A 89 5.54 1.66 -3.70
CA ASN A 89 5.12 2.77 -4.57
C ASN A 89 5.71 4.12 -4.12
N ASN A 90 6.86 4.09 -3.45
CA ASN A 90 7.58 5.29 -3.05
C ASN A 90 8.01 6.12 -4.28
N GLY A 91 8.40 7.37 -4.03
CA GLY A 91 8.68 8.35 -5.08
C GLY A 91 9.73 7.86 -6.07
N PRO A 92 9.72 8.38 -7.32
CA PRO A 92 10.63 7.92 -8.38
C PRO A 92 12.12 8.06 -8.02
N MET A 93 12.45 9.01 -7.14
CA MET A 93 13.82 9.27 -6.68
C MET A 93 14.19 8.54 -5.38
N ASP A 94 13.24 7.86 -4.74
CA ASP A 94 13.46 7.27 -3.43
C ASP A 94 14.26 5.98 -3.57
N PHE A 95 15.51 5.97 -3.11
CA PHE A 95 16.33 4.76 -3.10
C PHE A 95 15.79 3.75 -2.07
N VAL A 96 15.73 2.47 -2.44
CA VAL A 96 15.31 1.38 -1.55
C VAL A 96 16.44 0.37 -1.47
N LYS A 97 16.96 0.16 -0.25
CA LYS A 97 17.85 -0.97 0.03
C LYS A 97 16.98 -2.19 0.29
N TYR A 98 17.15 -3.23 -0.50
CA TYR A 98 16.27 -4.40 -0.43
C TYR A 98 16.48 -5.21 0.86
N GLU A 99 17.68 -5.12 1.44
CA GLU A 99 18.09 -5.79 2.67
C GLU A 99 17.30 -5.33 3.89
N ASP A 100 16.77 -4.11 3.85
CA ASP A 100 16.02 -3.50 4.94
C ASP A 100 14.57 -4.04 5.03
N PHE A 101 14.14 -4.88 4.08
CA PHE A 101 12.77 -5.38 4.00
C PHE A 101 12.69 -6.91 3.85
N PRO A 102 11.63 -7.57 4.38
CA PRO A 102 11.42 -9.01 4.26
C PRO A 102 10.80 -9.38 2.89
N VAL A 103 11.44 -8.94 1.81
CA VAL A 103 10.97 -9.15 0.41
C VAL A 103 11.81 -10.17 -0.35
N ARG A 104 12.88 -10.67 0.28
CA ARG A 104 13.82 -11.62 -0.30
C ARG A 104 13.28 -13.04 -0.18
N PHE A 105 13.53 -13.85 -1.19
CA PHE A 105 13.24 -15.29 -1.16
C PHE A 105 14.33 -16.07 -1.89
N LYS A 106 14.48 -17.35 -1.61
CA LYS A 106 15.38 -18.26 -2.33
C LYS A 106 14.59 -19.36 -3.00
N PHE A 107 14.94 -19.72 -4.23
CA PHE A 107 14.43 -20.94 -4.82
C PHE A 107 14.95 -22.15 -4.03
N LYS A 108 14.07 -23.12 -3.75
CA LYS A 108 14.41 -24.36 -3.04
C LYS A 108 15.48 -25.17 -3.78
N ARG A 109 15.57 -25.01 -5.11
CA ARG A 109 16.62 -25.53 -5.98
C ARG A 109 17.11 -24.40 -6.88
N ALA A 110 18.41 -24.34 -7.14
CA ALA A 110 18.96 -23.39 -8.09
C ALA A 110 18.32 -23.58 -9.48
N LEU A 111 18.00 -22.47 -10.15
CA LEU A 111 17.45 -22.52 -11.51
C LEU A 111 18.56 -22.91 -12.49
N SER A 112 18.25 -23.81 -13.42
CA SER A 112 19.13 -24.12 -14.54
C SER A 112 19.09 -23.01 -15.59
N ALA A 113 20.12 -22.91 -16.43
CA ALA A 113 20.16 -21.95 -17.55
C ALA A 113 18.92 -22.04 -18.46
N ARG A 114 18.40 -23.25 -18.70
CA ARG A 114 17.15 -23.46 -19.46
C ARG A 114 15.93 -22.87 -18.77
N GLN A 115 15.84 -22.99 -17.44
CA GLN A 115 14.75 -22.41 -16.67
C GLN A 115 14.82 -20.89 -16.66
N ILE A 116 16.03 -20.33 -16.51
CA ILE A 116 16.27 -18.89 -16.57
C ILE A 116 15.87 -18.34 -17.95
N ALA A 117 16.33 -18.96 -19.04
CA ALA A 117 15.94 -18.58 -20.40
C ALA A 117 14.43 -18.68 -20.64
N ALA A 118 13.76 -19.68 -20.05
CA ALA A 118 12.31 -19.83 -20.17
C ALA A 118 11.49 -18.77 -19.41
N LEU A 119 12.11 -18.10 -18.43
CA LEU A 119 11.54 -16.96 -17.69
C LEU A 119 11.92 -15.62 -18.33
N SER A 120 13.10 -15.51 -18.94
CA SER A 120 13.58 -14.28 -19.56
C SER A 120 12.80 -13.92 -20.82
N TYR A 121 12.36 -12.67 -20.96
CA TYR A 121 11.71 -12.20 -22.18
C TYR A 121 12.64 -12.20 -23.40
N LYS A 122 13.95 -12.10 -23.16
CA LYS A 122 15.03 -12.15 -24.16
C LYS A 122 15.58 -13.55 -24.39
N GLY A 123 15.19 -14.55 -23.57
CA GLY A 123 15.82 -15.86 -23.58
C GLY A 123 17.24 -15.88 -22.98
N ASP A 124 17.61 -14.86 -22.20
CA ASP A 124 18.91 -14.78 -21.51
C ASP A 124 19.04 -15.89 -20.45
N THR A 125 20.26 -16.36 -20.21
CA THR A 125 20.62 -17.38 -19.23
C THR A 125 21.25 -16.80 -17.95
N SER A 126 21.45 -15.48 -17.88
CA SER A 126 21.96 -14.80 -16.70
C SER A 126 21.02 -14.93 -15.48
N ALA A 127 21.57 -15.40 -14.36
CA ALA A 127 20.85 -15.50 -13.10
C ALA A 127 20.79 -14.19 -12.31
N GLU A 128 21.56 -13.17 -12.71
CA GLU A 128 21.70 -11.93 -11.94
C GLU A 128 20.44 -11.07 -12.01
N SER A 129 19.87 -10.91 -13.21
CA SER A 129 18.57 -10.24 -13.39
C SER A 129 17.74 -10.97 -14.43
N ILE A 130 16.64 -11.58 -13.99
CA ILE A 130 15.73 -12.36 -14.85
C ILE A 130 14.51 -11.49 -15.19
N TYR A 131 14.49 -10.90 -16.39
CA TYR A 131 13.43 -10.00 -16.84
C TYR A 131 12.24 -10.76 -17.43
N LEU A 132 11.04 -10.59 -16.89
CA LEU A 132 9.82 -11.25 -17.38
C LEU A 132 9.18 -10.53 -18.58
N TYR A 133 9.44 -9.22 -18.70
CA TYR A 133 9.01 -8.38 -19.80
C TYR A 133 10.00 -7.23 -20.02
N GLY A 134 9.81 -6.43 -21.08
CA GLY A 134 10.71 -5.31 -21.42
C GLY A 134 10.09 -4.36 -22.42
N ASP A 135 10.85 -3.37 -22.89
CA ASP A 135 10.32 -2.35 -23.81
C ASP A 135 9.91 -2.92 -25.18
N GLY A 136 10.48 -4.06 -25.57
CA GLY A 136 10.09 -4.81 -26.77
C GLY A 136 9.02 -5.89 -26.55
N CYS A 137 8.52 -6.05 -25.32
CA CYS A 137 7.46 -7.01 -24.98
C CYS A 137 6.69 -6.44 -23.78
N ILE A 138 5.88 -5.41 -24.01
CA ILE A 138 5.14 -4.71 -22.96
C ILE A 138 3.81 -5.44 -22.76
N PRO A 139 3.47 -5.95 -21.57
CA PRO A 139 2.29 -6.78 -21.38
C PRO A 139 0.96 -6.15 -21.86
N THR A 140 0.86 -4.82 -21.85
CA THR A 140 -0.34 -4.06 -22.24
C THR A 140 -0.32 -3.57 -23.68
N SER A 141 0.74 -3.83 -24.45
CA SER A 141 0.84 -3.36 -25.84
C SER A 141 0.11 -4.27 -26.82
N SER A 142 -0.06 -5.56 -26.50
CA SER A 142 -0.81 -6.51 -27.32
C SER A 142 -1.25 -7.74 -26.52
N ASP A 143 -2.25 -8.47 -27.01
CA ASP A 143 -2.67 -9.76 -26.45
C ASP A 143 -1.53 -10.79 -26.47
N ALA A 144 -0.70 -10.76 -27.52
CA ALA A 144 0.45 -11.64 -27.65
C ALA A 144 1.50 -11.36 -26.55
N ASP A 145 1.77 -10.09 -26.24
CA ASP A 145 2.68 -9.71 -25.16
C ASP A 145 2.12 -10.11 -23.79
N TRP A 146 0.82 -9.90 -23.56
CA TRP A 146 0.16 -10.34 -22.33
C TRP A 146 0.26 -11.85 -22.16
N ALA A 147 0.00 -12.62 -23.21
CA ALA A 147 0.10 -14.07 -23.20
C ALA A 147 1.53 -14.55 -22.91
N ALA A 148 2.54 -13.94 -23.54
CA ALA A 148 3.94 -14.28 -23.32
C ALA A 148 4.40 -13.98 -21.89
N TYR A 149 4.03 -12.81 -21.36
CA TYR A 149 4.27 -12.44 -19.96
C TYR A 149 3.58 -13.40 -18.99
N SER A 150 2.30 -13.68 -19.20
CA SER A 150 1.50 -14.58 -18.35
C SER A 150 2.08 -15.99 -18.34
N ALA A 151 2.56 -16.51 -19.48
CA ALA A 151 3.21 -17.81 -19.55
C ALA A 151 4.51 -17.87 -18.73
N ARG A 152 5.30 -16.79 -18.68
CA ARG A 152 6.50 -16.70 -17.83
C ARG A 152 6.10 -16.62 -16.36
N LEU A 153 5.08 -15.84 -16.02
CA LEU A 153 4.56 -15.73 -14.66
C LEU A 153 4.02 -17.07 -14.14
N GLN A 154 3.31 -17.82 -14.98
CA GLN A 154 2.82 -19.16 -14.64
C GLN A 154 3.96 -20.13 -14.32
N LYS A 155 5.05 -20.11 -15.11
CA LYS A 155 6.26 -20.90 -14.80
C LYS A 155 6.89 -20.47 -13.48
N LEU A 156 7.04 -19.15 -13.28
CA LEU A 156 7.62 -18.59 -12.06
C LEU A 156 6.84 -19.04 -10.82
N ALA A 157 5.51 -18.93 -10.85
CA ALA A 157 4.62 -19.34 -9.77
C ALA A 157 4.69 -20.85 -9.45
N GLY A 158 5.14 -21.67 -10.40
CA GLY A 158 5.33 -23.11 -10.21
C GLY A 158 6.56 -23.50 -9.39
N TYR A 159 7.55 -22.60 -9.22
CA TYR A 159 8.75 -22.90 -8.46
C TYR A 159 8.50 -22.90 -6.95
N LYS A 160 9.24 -23.76 -6.23
CA LYS A 160 9.22 -23.79 -4.76
C LYS A 160 10.27 -22.84 -4.20
N VAL A 161 9.90 -22.06 -3.20
CA VAL A 161 10.77 -21.06 -2.56
C VAL A 161 10.81 -21.23 -1.04
N VAL A 162 11.82 -20.63 -0.42
CA VAL A 162 11.92 -20.37 1.02
C VAL A 162 12.04 -18.84 1.21
N HIS A 163 11.42 -18.30 2.24
CA HIS A 163 11.32 -16.86 2.51
C HIS A 163 11.42 -16.62 4.01
#